data_AF-A0A419JHW1-F1
#
_entry.id   AF-A0A419JHW1-F1
#
_cell.length_a   1.000
_cell.length_b   1.000
_cell.length_c   1.000
_cell.angle_alpha   90.00
_cell.angle_beta   90.00
_cell.angle_gamma   90.00
#
_symmetry.space_group_name_H-M   'P 1'
#
loop_
_entity.id
_entity.type
_entity.pdbx_description
1 polymer ?
#
loop_
_entity_poly.entity_id
_entity_poly.type
_entity_poly.pdbx_seq_one_letter_code
_entity_poly.pdbx_strand_id
1 'polypeptide(L)' 'MQFEVQQLDKNDYNRWNDFLKTHKNATIFHTIEWKNVLEETFGYKPEYLVVKNSEGKIVGISPAFSVKTLFGKV' A
#
# COMPACT_ATOMS: atom_id res chain seq x y z
N MET A 1 -14.94 -4.69 17.60
CA MET A 1 -14.58 -4.19 16.26
C MET A 1 -13.70 -5.23 15.60
N GLN A 2 -14.13 -5.75 14.46
CA GLN A 2 -13.37 -6.74 13.71
C GLN A 2 -12.60 -6.03 12.60
N PHE A 3 -11.34 -6.40 12.41
CA PHE A 3 -10.47 -5.88 11.36
C PHE A 3 -9.93 -7.04 10.55
N GLU A 4 -9.80 -6.83 9.25
CA GLU A 4 -9.22 -7.80 8.34
C GLU A 4 -8.02 -7.18 7.61
N VAL A 5 -6.93 -7.93 7.54
CA VAL A 5 -5.75 -7.56 6.77
C VAL A 5 -5.77 -8.31 5.45
N GLN A 6 -5.63 -7.58 4.34
CA GLN A 6 -5.58 -8.16 3.01
C GLN A 6 -4.56 -7.46 2.13
N GLN A 7 -4.15 -8.12 1.05
CA GLN A 7 -3.35 -7.48 0.01
C GLN A 7 -4.16 -6.38 -0.67
N LEU A 8 -3.49 -5.31 -1.07
CA LEU A 8 -4.10 -4.24 -1.82
C LEU A 8 -4.60 -4.77 -3.18
N ASP A 9 -5.91 -4.69 -3.41
CA ASP A 9 -6.52 -4.96 -4.70
C ASP A 9 -6.66 -3.67 -5.53
N LYS A 10 -6.71 -3.77 -6.86
CA LYS A 10 -6.91 -2.60 -7.74
C LYS A 10 -8.23 -1.88 -7.46
N ASN A 11 -9.27 -2.61 -7.04
CA ASN A 11 -10.56 -2.02 -6.67
C ASN A 11 -10.49 -1.17 -5.40
N ASP A 12 -9.43 -1.31 -4.60
CA ASP A 12 -9.21 -0.51 -3.39
C ASP A 12 -8.49 0.82 -3.66
N TYR A 13 -7.98 1.07 -4.87
CA TYR A 13 -7.13 2.26 -5.14
C TYR A 13 -7.83 3.58 -4.82
N ASN A 14 -9.12 3.70 -5.13
CA ASN A 14 -9.89 4.90 -4.78
C ASN A 14 -10.03 5.06 -3.26
N ARG A 15 -10.30 3.96 -2.55
CA ARG A 15 -10.43 3.94 -1.08
C ARG A 15 -9.09 4.22 -0.39
N TRP A 16 -7.99 3.74 -0.97
CA TRP A 16 -6.63 4.05 -0.54
C TRP A 16 -6.35 5.54 -0.67
N ASN A 17 -6.66 6.13 -1.82
CA ASN A 17 -6.49 7.57 -2.04
C ASN A 17 -7.33 8.42 -1.08
N ASP A 18 -8.56 8.01 -0.79
CA ASP A 18 -9.41 8.68 0.20
C ASP A 18 -8.84 8.55 1.63
N PHE A 19 -8.24 7.39 1.96
CA PHE A 19 -7.52 7.23 3.22
C PHE A 19 -6.35 8.23 3.31
N LEU A 20 -5.52 8.35 2.28
CA LEU A 20 -4.38 9.28 2.28
C LEU A 20 -4.80 10.73 2.48
N LYS A 21 -5.89 11.19 1.84
CA LYS A 21 -6.40 12.58 1.98
C LYS A 21 -6.77 12.94 3.42
N THR A 22 -7.15 11.95 4.22
CA THR A 22 -7.62 12.15 5.60
C THR A 22 -6.56 11.86 6.65
N HIS A 23 -5.42 11.28 6.26
CA HIS A 23 -4.37 10.87 7.19
C HIS A 23 -3.27 11.93 7.31
N LYS A 24 -3.12 12.50 8.51
CA LYS A 24 -2.14 13.58 8.80
C LYS A 24 -0.67 13.26 8.46
N ASN A 25 -0.31 11.99 8.44
CA ASN A 25 1.05 11.52 8.19
C ASN A 25 1.23 10.95 6.77
N ALA A 26 0.20 11.05 5.92
CA ALA A 26 0.32 10.61 4.54
C ALA A 26 1.34 11.49 3.81
N THR A 27 2.21 10.83 3.03
CA THR A 27 3.22 11.48 2.19
C THR A 27 3.14 10.91 0.78
N ILE A 28 3.86 11.53 -0.16
CA ILE A 28 3.96 11.01 -1.53
C ILE A 28 4.41 9.54 -1.59
N PHE A 29 5.18 9.08 -0.61
CA PHE A 29 5.68 7.70 -0.56
C PHE A 29 4.59 6.65 -0.32
N HIS A 30 3.39 7.10 0.06
CA HIS A 30 2.23 6.23 0.27
C HIS A 30 1.34 6.13 -0.97
N THR A 31 1.56 6.91 -2.04
CA THR A 31 0.63 6.93 -3.18
C THR A 31 0.85 5.75 -4.13
N ILE A 32 -0.17 5.45 -4.94
CA ILE A 32 -0.09 4.43 -5.98
C ILE A 32 0.86 4.86 -7.10
N GLU A 33 0.93 6.16 -7.38
CA GLU A 33 1.87 6.72 -8.36
C GLU A 33 3.31 6.48 -7.93
N TRP A 34 3.64 6.65 -6.64
CA TRP A 34 4.97 6.33 -6.13
C TRP A 34 5.29 4.85 -6.23
N LYS A 35 4.32 3.97 -5.95
CA LYS A 35 4.43 2.53 -6.20
C LYS A 35 4.81 2.25 -7.65
N ASN A 36 4.09 2.85 -8.61
CA ASN A 36 4.34 2.63 -10.02
C ASN A 36 5.73 3.13 -10.44
N VAL A 37 6.18 4.29 -9.94
CA VAL A 37 7.55 4.79 -10.18
C VAL A 37 8.60 3.78 -9.74
N LEU A 38 8.45 3.21 -8.53
CA LEU A 38 9.41 2.23 -8.01
C LEU A 38 9.37 0.89 -8.78
N GLU A 39 8.19 0.43 -9.16
CA GLU A 39 8.02 -0.75 -10.01
C GLU A 39 8.67 -0.56 -11.39
N GLU A 40 8.39 0.56 -12.06
CA GLU A 40 8.85 0.82 -13.42
C GLU A 40 10.34 1.16 -13.50
N THR A 41 10.87 1.90 -12.51
CA THR A 41 12.26 2.35 -12.51
C THR A 41 13.22 1.29 -12.00
N PHE A 42 12.84 0.58 -10.93
CA PHE A 42 13.75 -0.34 -10.23
C PHE A 42 13.32 -1.81 -10.30
N GLY A 43 12.12 -2.10 -10.80
CA GLY A 43 11.57 -3.46 -10.77
C GLY A 43 11.28 -3.97 -9.35
N TYR A 44 11.13 -3.07 -8.38
CA TYR A 44 10.80 -3.45 -7.00
C TYR A 44 9.41 -4.05 -6.93
N LYS A 45 9.25 -5.13 -6.17
CA LYS A 45 7.97 -5.82 -6.05
C LYS A 45 7.18 -5.25 -4.87
N PRO A 46 6.02 -4.62 -5.07
CA PRO A 46 5.22 -4.12 -3.96
C PRO A 46 4.54 -5.27 -3.21
N GLU A 47 4.52 -5.15 -1.89
CA GLU A 47 3.79 -6.01 -0.96
C GLU A 47 2.89 -5.15 -0.08
N TYR A 48 1.93 -4.48 -0.74
CA TYR A 48 1.06 -3.50 -0.08
C TYR A 48 -0.10 -4.20 0.62
N LEU A 49 -0.30 -3.88 1.89
CA LEU A 49 -1.40 -4.39 2.71
C LEU A 49 -2.37 -3.27 3.08
N VAL A 50 -3.63 -3.63 3.25
CA VAL A 50 -4.69 -2.76 3.78
C VAL A 50 -5.38 -3.44 4.96
N VAL A 51 -5.80 -2.61 5.91
CA VAL A 51 -6.64 -3.01 7.05
C VAL A 51 -8.05 -2.47 6.80
N LYS A 52 -9.04 -3.36 6.73
CA LYS A 52 -10.46 -2.97 6.57
C LYS A 52 -11.25 -3.23 7.85
N ASN A 53 -12.17 -2.33 8.17
CA ASN A 53 -13.16 -2.55 9.23
C ASN A 53 -14.33 -3.42 8.73
N SER A 54 -15.31 -3.70 9.59
CA SER A 54 -16.51 -4.49 9.26
C SER A 54 -17.39 -3.91 8.14
N GLU A 55 -17.24 -2.62 7.81
CA GLU A 55 -17.96 -1.95 6.71
C GLU A 55 -17.15 -1.98 5.40
N GLY A 56 -15.97 -2.61 5.39
CA GLY A 56 -15.06 -2.64 4.25
C GLY A 56 -14.28 -1.34 4.03
N LYS A 57 -14.32 -0.40 4.97
CA LYS A 57 -13.55 0.85 4.91
C LYS A 57 -12.09 0.60 5.28
N ILE A 58 -11.17 1.13 4.48
CA ILE A 58 -9.74 1.13 4.80
C ILE A 58 -9.50 2.04 6.01
N VAL A 59 -8.96 1.48 7.07
CA VAL A 59 -8.62 2.17 8.32
C VAL A 59 -7.12 2.15 8.62
N GLY A 60 -6.35 1.43 7.80
CA GLY A 60 -4.89 1.38 7.88
C GLY A 60 -4.30 0.84 6.59
N ILE A 61 -3.06 1.22 6.32
CA ILE A 61 -2.29 0.80 5.17
C ILE A 61 -0.87 0.44 5.59
N SER A 62 -0.23 -0.47 4.86
CA SER A 62 1.19 -0.78 5.02
C SER A 62 1.82 -0.93 3.63
N PRO A 63 2.38 0.15 3.06
CA PRO A 63 3.16 0.07 1.83
C PRO A 63 4.54 -0.51 2.14
N ALA A 64 4.88 -1.61 1.46
CA ALA A 64 6.20 -2.24 1.56
C ALA A 64 6.64 -2.73 0.17
N PHE A 65 7.95 -2.91 -0.01
CA PHE A 65 8.53 -3.46 -1.23
C PHE A 65 9.50 -4.57 -0.87
N SER A 66 9.43 -5.66 -1.62
CA SER A 66 10.48 -6.66 -1.64
C SER A 66 11.51 -6.30 -2.71
N VAL A 67 12.76 -6.13 -2.27
CA VAL A 67 13.89 -5.73 -3.10
C VAL A 67 14.85 -6.91 -3.24
N LYS A 68 15.22 -7.24 -4.48
CA LYS A 68 16.26 -8.24 -4.74
C LYS A 68 17.64 -7.61 -4.57
N THR A 69 18.48 -8.28 -3.81
CA THR A 69 19.89 -7.93 -3.57
C THR A 69 20.79 -9.09 -3.99
N LEU A 70 22.12 -8.87 -3.96
CA LEU A 70 23.10 -9.94 -4.22
C LEU A 70 23.02 -11.09 -3.20
N PHE A 71 22.42 -10.87 -2.03
CA PHE A 71 22.38 -11.83 -0.92
C PHE A 71 20.96 -12.37 -0.64
N GLY A 72 19.99 -12.11 -1.51
CA GLY A 72 18.60 -12.54 -1.34
C GLY A 72 17.60 -11.41 -1.46
N LYS A 73 16.42 -11.54 -0.83
CA LYS A 73 15.39 -10.50 -0.81
C LYS A 73 15.39 -9.80 0.54
N VAL A 74 15.28 -8.47 0.52
CA VAL A 74 15.06 -7.60 1.68
C VAL A 74 13.70 -6.94 1.55
#